data_AF-A0A3N5GZK3-F1
#
_entry.id   AF-A0A3N5GZK3-F1
#
_cell.length_a   1.000
_cell.length_b   1.000
_cell.length_c   1.000
_cell.angle_alpha   90.00
_cell.angle_beta   90.00
_cell.angle_gamma   90.00
#
_symmetry.space_group_name_H-M   'P 1'
#
loop_
_entity.id
_entity.type
_entity.pdbx_description
1 polymer ?
#
loop_
_entity_poly.entity_id
_entity_poly.type
_entity_poly.pdbx_seq_one_letter_code
_entity_poly.pdbx_strand_id
1 'polypeptide(L)'
;MSARPGPILVVDASAERLRASVAVLRYGFGPAAVRGTTEPEDAAGWIACERPAVLVTPADTASSSGPSLVEELRGRWGPVPVVLTHGPEFKALPPPVVHLPAPVDPVRLRSEVGRWVPCAGAGTIATTLLSDVMALYARAGRTGVLDVRAPARTGSVWFEDGELVHAACGAHTGATALFEVLCWNEGRFAFRCAPAPARSLSGSLPELLARADAVT
;
A
#
# COMPACT_ATOMS: atom_id res chain seq x y z
N MET A 1 -6.71 -18.76 20.68
CA MET A 1 -6.72 -17.30 20.87
C MET A 1 -5.67 -16.71 19.96
N SER A 2 -6.05 -16.10 18.82
CA SER A 2 -5.07 -15.47 17.93
C SER A 2 -4.58 -14.18 18.58
N ALA A 3 -3.30 -14.15 18.96
CA ALA A 3 -2.67 -12.93 19.47
C ALA A 3 -2.73 -11.86 18.38
N ARG A 4 -3.16 -10.65 18.73
CA ARG A 4 -3.13 -9.51 17.80
C ARG A 4 -1.69 -9.30 17.35
N PRO A 5 -1.43 -9.11 16.05
CA PRO A 5 -0.09 -8.75 15.60
C PRO A 5 0.30 -7.41 16.23
N GLY A 6 1.57 -7.30 16.66
CA GLY A 6 2.12 -6.07 17.22
C GLY A 6 2.18 -4.94 16.17
N PRO A 7 2.57 -3.72 16.58
CA PRO A 7 2.53 -2.55 15.71
C PRO A 7 3.54 -2.64 14.56
N ILE A 8 3.22 -1.96 13.47
CA ILE A 8 4.17 -1.56 12.42
C ILE A 8 4.89 -0.31 12.93
N LEU A 9 6.22 -0.39 13.07
CA LEU A 9 7.04 0.75 13.45
C LEU A 9 7.68 1.37 12.23
N VAL A 10 7.59 2.69 12.11
CA VAL A 10 8.25 3.48 11.07
C VAL A 10 9.18 4.48 11.72
N VAL A 11 10.46 4.43 11.40
CA VAL A 11 11.46 5.36 11.94
C VAL A 11 12.19 6.00 10.78
N ASP A 12 12.13 7.32 10.66
CA ASP A 12 12.85 8.07 9.63
C ASP A 12 13.15 9.47 10.15
N ALA A 13 14.43 9.87 10.13
CA ALA A 13 14.87 11.19 10.59
C ALA A 13 14.26 12.34 9.76
N SER A 14 13.83 12.08 8.51
CA SER A 14 13.07 13.05 7.73
C SER A 14 11.59 12.98 8.10
N ALA A 15 11.09 14.04 8.72
CA ALA A 15 9.67 14.20 9.01
C ALA A 15 8.79 14.10 7.74
N GLU A 16 9.30 14.50 6.57
CA GLU A 16 8.56 14.39 5.31
C GLU A 16 8.41 12.94 4.85
N ARG A 17 9.50 12.18 4.83
CA ARG A 17 9.47 10.75 4.43
C ARG A 17 8.74 9.90 5.45
N LEU A 18 8.89 10.22 6.74
CA LEU A 18 8.12 9.62 7.81
C LEU A 18 6.62 9.81 7.57
N ARG A 19 6.18 11.06 7.32
CA ARG A 19 4.76 11.36 7.03
C ARG A 19 4.25 10.56 5.84
N ALA A 20 5.00 10.50 4.74
CA ALA A 20 4.61 9.76 3.55
C ALA A 20 4.46 8.24 3.84
N SER A 21 5.45 7.64 4.48
CA SER A 21 5.46 6.20 4.80
C SER A 21 4.35 5.83 5.80
N VAL A 22 4.18 6.64 6.85
CA VAL A 22 3.12 6.46 7.85
C VAL A 22 1.74 6.62 7.22
N ALA A 23 1.54 7.60 6.34
CA ALA A 23 0.25 7.80 5.66
C ALA A 23 -0.13 6.55 4.85
N VAL A 24 0.79 6.05 4.01
CA VAL A 24 0.59 4.86 3.18
C VAL A 24 0.26 3.62 4.01
N LEU A 25 0.97 3.43 5.12
CA LEU A 25 0.79 2.26 5.97
C LEU A 25 -0.47 2.38 6.84
N ARG A 26 -0.76 3.55 7.43
CA ARG A 26 -2.01 3.76 8.20
C ARG A 26 -3.23 3.57 7.32
N TYR A 27 -3.13 4.01 6.08
CA TYR A 27 -4.17 3.84 5.10
C TYR A 27 -4.40 2.34 4.77
N GLY A 28 -3.33 1.54 4.68
CA GLY A 28 -3.44 0.09 4.38
C GLY A 28 -3.71 -0.83 5.58
N PHE A 29 -3.30 -0.45 6.78
CA PHE A 29 -3.29 -1.31 7.99
C PHE A 29 -4.12 -0.74 9.15
N GLY A 30 -4.64 0.48 9.01
CA GLY A 30 -5.38 1.21 10.04
C GLY A 30 -4.47 2.10 10.89
N PRO A 31 -5.01 3.23 11.42
CA PRO A 31 -4.23 4.22 12.16
C PRO A 31 -3.64 3.67 13.47
N ALA A 32 -4.33 2.75 14.12
CA ALA A 32 -3.90 2.13 15.38
C ALA A 32 -2.78 1.10 15.20
N ALA A 33 -2.59 0.56 13.99
CA ALA A 33 -1.59 -0.47 13.72
C ALA A 33 -0.20 0.13 13.44
N VAL A 34 -0.09 1.42 13.15
CA VAL A 34 1.15 2.06 12.69
C VAL A 34 1.59 3.17 13.64
N ARG A 35 2.80 3.03 14.20
CA ARG A 35 3.47 4.06 14.99
C ARG A 35 4.68 4.58 14.21
N GLY A 36 4.85 5.89 14.20
CA GLY A 36 5.93 6.55 13.48
C GLY A 36 6.62 7.59 14.35
N THR A 37 7.94 7.67 14.29
CA THR A 37 8.75 8.68 14.99
C THR A 37 9.95 9.10 14.14
N THR A 38 10.41 10.33 14.32
CA THR A 38 11.72 10.78 13.82
C THR A 38 12.84 10.40 14.78
N GLU A 39 12.50 10.13 16.05
CA GLU A 39 13.44 9.91 17.12
C GLU A 39 13.64 8.41 17.38
N PRO A 40 14.86 7.88 17.29
CA PRO A 40 15.14 6.46 17.49
C PRO A 40 14.93 6.02 18.95
N GLU A 41 15.09 6.92 19.92
CA GLU A 41 14.87 6.61 21.35
C GLU A 41 13.41 6.28 21.66
N ASP A 42 12.46 6.98 21.02
CA ASP A 42 11.03 6.66 21.12
C ASP A 42 10.75 5.25 20.60
N ALA A 43 11.36 4.89 19.46
CA ALA A 43 11.21 3.59 18.87
C ALA A 43 11.79 2.48 19.76
N ALA A 44 12.96 2.71 20.38
CA ALA A 44 13.55 1.80 21.37
C ALA A 44 12.61 1.60 22.57
N GLY A 45 12.03 2.69 23.10
CA GLY A 45 11.03 2.62 24.16
C GLY A 45 9.80 1.78 23.80
N TRP A 46 9.33 1.85 22.55
CA TRP A 46 8.23 1.01 22.06
C TRP A 46 8.63 -0.45 21.92
N ILE A 47 9.82 -0.72 21.36
CA ILE A 47 10.40 -2.06 21.23
C ILE A 47 10.57 -2.72 22.61
N ALA A 48 10.94 -1.95 23.63
CA ALA A 48 11.06 -2.47 24.99
C ALA A 48 9.72 -2.97 25.55
N CYS A 49 8.62 -2.31 25.19
CA CYS A 49 7.28 -2.60 25.71
C CYS A 49 6.55 -3.71 24.94
N GLU A 50 6.68 -3.75 23.61
CA GLU A 50 5.87 -4.60 22.74
C GLU A 50 6.67 -5.08 21.53
N ARG A 51 6.52 -6.35 21.15
CA ARG A 51 7.16 -6.90 19.95
C ARG A 51 6.52 -6.33 18.67
N PRO A 52 7.24 -5.56 17.84
CA PRO A 52 6.72 -5.09 16.56
C PRO A 52 6.43 -6.24 15.60
N ALA A 53 5.47 -6.05 14.70
CA ALA A 53 5.26 -6.98 13.60
C ALA A 53 6.27 -6.76 12.45
N VAL A 54 6.68 -5.51 12.23
CA VAL A 54 7.70 -5.11 11.26
C VAL A 54 8.28 -3.74 11.62
N LEU A 55 9.56 -3.54 11.33
CA LEU A 55 10.24 -2.25 11.40
C LEU A 55 10.53 -1.72 10.00
N VAL A 56 10.14 -0.48 9.72
CA VAL A 56 10.45 0.26 8.50
C VAL A 56 11.42 1.37 8.86
N THR A 57 12.62 1.37 8.30
CA THR A 57 13.68 2.33 8.68
C THR A 57 14.66 2.57 7.53
N PRO A 58 15.32 3.74 7.42
CA PRO A 58 16.46 3.89 6.51
C PRO A 58 17.59 2.92 6.87
N ALA A 59 18.37 2.53 5.87
CA ALA A 59 19.64 1.84 6.03
C ALA A 59 20.78 2.79 6.46
N ASP A 60 20.59 4.11 6.41
CA ASP A 60 21.64 5.08 6.69
C ASP A 60 22.14 5.01 8.15
N THR A 61 23.43 4.68 8.27
CA THR A 61 24.22 4.53 9.49
C THR A 61 24.86 5.83 9.97
N ALA A 62 24.64 6.96 9.30
CA ALA A 62 25.25 8.25 9.66
C ALA A 62 24.62 8.90 10.90
N SER A 63 23.41 8.50 11.28
CA SER A 63 22.93 8.66 12.65
C SER A 63 23.25 7.36 13.39
N SER A 64 23.82 7.44 14.59
CA SER A 64 24.24 6.32 15.45
C SER A 64 23.11 5.36 15.89
N SER A 65 21.98 5.33 15.18
CA SER A 65 20.69 4.90 15.71
C SER A 65 19.96 3.86 14.86
N GLY A 66 20.08 3.88 13.52
CA GLY A 66 19.43 2.89 12.65
C GLY A 66 19.92 1.45 12.87
N PRO A 67 21.24 1.18 12.78
CA PRO A 67 21.78 -0.15 13.04
C PRO A 67 21.60 -0.61 14.49
N SER A 68 21.77 0.29 15.45
CA SER A 68 21.55 0.04 16.88
C SER A 68 20.11 -0.40 17.16
N LEU A 69 19.12 0.20 16.50
CA LEU A 69 17.71 -0.14 16.66
C LEU A 69 17.38 -1.54 16.12
N VAL A 70 17.96 -1.93 14.98
CA VAL A 70 17.75 -3.28 14.41
C VAL A 70 18.42 -4.34 15.28
N GLU A 71 19.62 -4.07 15.79
CA GLU A 71 20.33 -4.95 16.73
C GLU A 71 19.55 -5.09 18.05
N GLU A 72 19.04 -3.99 18.61
CA GLU A 72 18.20 -4.00 19.82
C GLU A 72 16.92 -4.80 19.61
N LEU A 73 16.19 -4.52 18.52
CA LEU A 73 14.96 -5.21 18.14
C LEU A 73 15.18 -6.73 18.10
N ARG A 74 16.25 -7.16 17.42
CA ARG A 74 16.52 -8.57 17.18
C ARG A 74 17.18 -9.26 18.37
N GLY A 75 17.98 -8.54 19.13
CA GLY A 75 18.53 -9.02 20.41
C GLY A 75 17.42 -9.32 21.41
N ARG A 76 16.35 -8.51 21.42
CA ARG A 76 15.23 -8.67 22.35
C ARG A 76 14.18 -9.68 21.89
N TRP A 77 13.76 -9.61 20.63
CA TRP A 77 12.59 -10.34 20.14
C TRP A 77 12.92 -11.44 19.12
N GLY A 78 14.22 -11.70 18.89
CA GLY A 78 14.68 -12.62 17.86
C GLY A 78 14.40 -12.07 16.45
N PRO A 79 14.24 -12.92 15.43
CA PRO A 79 14.02 -12.46 14.06
C PRO A 79 12.69 -11.69 13.96
N VAL A 80 12.81 -10.38 13.74
CA VAL A 80 11.70 -9.48 13.37
C VAL A 80 11.95 -8.99 11.93
N PRO A 81 10.90 -8.96 11.07
CA PRO A 81 10.99 -8.40 9.73
C PRO A 81 11.42 -6.93 9.73
N VAL A 82 12.37 -6.59 8.84
CA VAL A 82 12.85 -5.22 8.64
C VAL A 82 12.71 -4.84 7.17
N VAL A 83 12.13 -3.66 6.90
CA VAL A 83 12.06 -3.05 5.57
C VAL A 83 12.95 -1.82 5.57
N LEU A 84 13.99 -1.87 4.74
CA LEU A 84 14.96 -0.79 4.58
C LEU A 84 14.55 0.11 3.42
N THR A 85 14.38 1.41 3.69
CA THR A 85 13.80 2.35 2.72
C THR A 85 14.82 3.06 1.83
N HIS A 86 15.96 3.50 2.38
CA HIS A 86 17.04 4.20 1.65
C HIS A 86 18.34 4.20 2.46
N GLY A 87 19.49 4.30 1.80
CA GLY A 87 20.83 4.33 2.43
C GLY A 87 21.79 3.29 1.82
N PRO A 88 23.10 3.38 2.10
CA PRO A 88 24.05 2.36 1.66
C PRO A 88 23.63 0.99 2.20
N GLU A 89 23.84 -0.07 1.42
CA GLU A 89 23.44 -1.42 1.81
C GLU A 89 23.97 -1.76 3.20
N PHE A 90 23.05 -2.08 4.09
CA PHE A 90 23.37 -2.51 5.44
C PHE A 90 24.25 -3.77 5.36
N LYS A 91 25.27 -3.87 6.21
CA LYS A 91 26.09 -5.08 6.38
C LYS A 91 25.16 -6.30 6.53
N ALA A 92 25.17 -7.23 5.57
CA ALA A 92 24.20 -8.32 5.39
C ALA A 92 23.43 -8.72 6.66
N LEU A 93 22.27 -8.07 6.91
CA LEU A 93 21.41 -8.44 8.03
C LEU A 93 20.84 -9.83 7.77
N PRO A 94 20.77 -10.72 8.77
CA PRO A 94 20.15 -12.01 8.57
C PRO A 94 18.67 -11.84 8.22
N PRO A 95 18.08 -12.67 7.34
CA PRO A 95 16.67 -12.55 6.98
C PRO A 95 15.75 -12.75 8.21
N PRO A 96 14.53 -12.19 8.22
CA PRO A 96 13.85 -11.54 7.10
C PRO A 96 14.14 -10.03 6.99
N VAL A 97 14.74 -9.60 5.88
CA VAL A 97 15.00 -8.19 5.54
C VAL A 97 14.65 -7.94 4.08
N VAL A 98 14.04 -6.80 3.80
CA VAL A 98 13.71 -6.34 2.44
C VAL A 98 14.29 -4.96 2.21
N HIS A 99 14.94 -4.75 1.07
CA HIS A 99 15.45 -3.45 0.66
C HIS A 99 14.54 -2.85 -0.42
N LEU A 100 14.13 -1.61 -0.21
CA LEU A 100 13.40 -0.82 -1.19
C LEU A 100 14.38 0.09 -1.94
N PRO A 101 14.30 0.17 -3.29
CA PRO A 101 15.08 1.13 -4.04
C PRO A 101 14.56 2.54 -3.73
N ALA A 102 15.47 3.52 -3.73
CA ALA A 102 15.09 4.93 -3.69
C ALA A 102 14.73 5.40 -5.12
N PRO A 103 13.65 6.19 -5.31
CA PRO A 103 12.69 6.63 -4.29
C PRO A 103 11.73 5.50 -3.88
N VAL A 104 11.27 5.55 -2.62
CA VAL A 104 10.37 4.53 -2.06
C VAL A 104 9.01 4.60 -2.75
N ASP A 105 8.65 3.56 -3.50
CA ASP A 105 7.31 3.39 -4.05
C ASP A 105 6.31 3.03 -2.92
N PRO A 106 5.28 3.85 -2.68
CA PRO A 106 4.21 3.59 -1.70
C PRO A 106 3.55 2.21 -1.85
N VAL A 107 3.29 1.77 -3.08
CA VAL A 107 2.62 0.49 -3.36
C VAL A 107 3.52 -0.66 -2.95
N ARG A 108 4.80 -0.57 -3.29
CA ARG A 108 5.81 -1.58 -2.93
C ARG A 108 6.05 -1.63 -1.43
N LEU A 109 6.16 -0.48 -0.76
CA LEU A 109 6.29 -0.39 0.69
C LEU A 109 5.12 -1.11 1.40
N ARG A 110 3.88 -0.79 1.02
CA ARG A 110 2.69 -1.44 1.58
C ARG A 110 2.71 -2.94 1.33
N SER A 111 3.05 -3.36 0.11
CA SER A 111 3.09 -4.77 -0.27
C SER A 111 4.09 -5.56 0.58
N GLU A 112 5.30 -5.04 0.80
CA GLU A 112 6.33 -5.74 1.57
C GLU A 112 5.98 -5.82 3.06
N VAL A 113 5.39 -4.77 3.63
CA VAL A 113 4.87 -4.80 5.01
C VAL A 113 3.71 -5.80 5.17
N GLY A 114 2.81 -5.86 4.17
CA GLY A 114 1.64 -6.73 4.18
C GLY A 114 1.95 -8.23 4.16
N ARG A 115 3.20 -8.62 3.83
CA ARG A 115 3.65 -10.01 3.92
C ARG A 115 3.72 -10.51 5.37
N TRP A 116 3.90 -9.60 6.33
CA TRP A 116 4.20 -9.92 7.73
C TRP A 116 3.08 -9.54 8.68
N VAL A 117 2.27 -8.56 8.30
CA VAL A 117 1.12 -8.10 9.07
C VAL A 117 -0.15 -8.62 8.41
N PRO A 118 -0.65 -9.81 8.81
CA PRO A 118 -1.95 -10.26 8.39
C PRO A 118 -2.98 -9.35 9.04
N CYS A 119 -3.41 -8.33 8.31
CA CYS A 119 -4.62 -7.61 8.67
C CYS A 119 -5.77 -8.62 8.64
N ALA A 120 -6.75 -8.50 9.55
CA ALA A 120 -8.07 -9.14 9.42
C ALA A 120 -8.88 -8.50 8.25
N GLY A 121 -8.20 -8.26 7.13
CA GLY A 121 -8.52 -7.39 6.01
C GLY A 121 -7.30 -7.19 5.09
N ALA A 122 -6.35 -8.12 5.09
CA ALA A 122 -5.24 -8.15 4.13
C ALA A 122 -5.77 -8.54 2.76
N GLY A 123 -6.22 -7.52 2.04
CA GLY A 123 -6.83 -7.61 0.73
C GLY A 123 -8.28 -7.20 0.80
N THR A 124 -8.55 -5.92 1.11
CA THR A 124 -9.86 -5.35 0.87
C THR A 124 -9.70 -4.15 -0.02
N ILE A 125 -10.22 -4.22 -1.24
CA ILE A 125 -10.58 -3.00 -1.97
C ILE A 125 -11.58 -2.32 -1.03
N ALA A 126 -11.14 -1.34 -0.25
CA ALA A 126 -12.11 -0.35 0.16
C ALA A 126 -12.56 0.28 -1.17
N THR A 127 -13.86 0.32 -1.43
CA THR A 127 -14.44 1.06 -2.56
C THR A 127 -13.78 2.44 -2.73
N THR A 128 -13.48 3.11 -1.60
CA THR A 128 -12.71 4.36 -1.51
C THR A 128 -11.33 4.26 -2.16
N LEU A 129 -10.59 3.18 -1.88
CA LEU A 129 -9.23 2.91 -2.38
C LEU A 129 -9.13 2.85 -3.90
N LEU A 130 -10.01 2.07 -4.50
CA LEU A 130 -9.98 1.86 -5.94
C LEU A 130 -10.49 3.12 -6.66
N SER A 131 -11.49 3.79 -6.09
CA SER A 131 -12.00 5.07 -6.61
C SER A 131 -10.93 6.16 -6.56
N ASP A 132 -10.15 6.24 -5.47
CA ASP A 132 -9.03 7.17 -5.32
C ASP A 132 -7.93 6.90 -6.36
N VAL A 133 -7.59 5.63 -6.59
CA VAL A 133 -6.60 5.23 -7.60
C VAL A 133 -7.08 5.55 -9.02
N MET A 134 -8.35 5.28 -9.34
CA MET A 134 -8.93 5.68 -10.61
C MET A 134 -8.91 7.21 -10.77
N ALA A 135 -9.24 7.96 -9.71
CA ALA A 135 -9.20 9.41 -9.71
C ALA A 135 -7.80 9.97 -9.88
N LEU A 136 -6.79 9.34 -9.30
CA LEU A 136 -5.39 9.68 -9.50
C LEU A 136 -4.97 9.52 -10.96
N TYR A 137 -5.29 8.39 -11.60
CA TYR A 137 -4.95 8.15 -13.00
C TYR A 137 -5.71 9.06 -13.96
N ALA A 138 -6.98 9.35 -13.65
CA ALA A 138 -7.78 10.30 -14.40
C ALA A 138 -7.17 11.71 -14.37
N ARG A 139 -6.83 12.22 -13.16
CA ARG A 139 -6.20 13.54 -12.99
C ARG A 139 -4.81 13.64 -13.61
N ALA A 140 -4.09 12.52 -13.65
CA ALA A 140 -2.76 12.45 -14.26
C ALA A 140 -2.81 12.31 -15.79
N GLY A 141 -3.99 12.35 -16.43
CA GLY A 141 -4.14 12.27 -17.89
C GLY A 141 -3.63 10.95 -18.47
N ARG A 142 -3.68 9.86 -17.69
CA ARG A 142 -3.05 8.60 -18.12
C ARG A 142 -3.92 7.89 -19.15
N THR A 143 -3.27 7.36 -20.18
CA THR A 143 -3.88 6.45 -21.16
C THR A 143 -3.39 5.03 -20.91
N GLY A 144 -4.31 4.08 -20.74
CA GLY A 144 -3.97 2.69 -20.44
C GLY A 144 -5.09 1.92 -19.77
N VAL A 145 -4.77 0.77 -19.21
CA VAL A 145 -5.72 -0.09 -18.50
C VAL A 145 -5.26 -0.35 -17.08
N LEU A 146 -6.21 -0.23 -16.15
CA LEU A 146 -6.11 -0.67 -14.77
C LEU A 146 -6.77 -2.05 -14.65
N ASP A 147 -5.97 -3.08 -14.50
CA ASP A 147 -6.49 -4.41 -14.18
C ASP A 147 -6.72 -4.53 -12.69
N VAL A 148 -7.82 -5.17 -12.32
CA VAL A 148 -8.21 -5.51 -10.95
C VAL A 148 -8.45 -7.02 -10.89
N ARG A 149 -7.82 -7.69 -9.93
CA ARG A 149 -7.90 -9.14 -9.74
C ARG A 149 -8.31 -9.46 -8.31
N ALA A 150 -9.48 -10.05 -8.15
CA ALA A 150 -9.94 -10.71 -6.93
C ALA A 150 -9.72 -12.23 -7.03
N PRO A 151 -9.83 -13.01 -5.93
CA PRO A 151 -9.55 -14.45 -5.93
C PRO A 151 -10.32 -15.27 -6.99
N ALA A 152 -11.54 -14.88 -7.33
CA ALA A 152 -12.39 -15.58 -8.30
C ALA A 152 -12.85 -14.71 -9.49
N ARG A 153 -12.44 -13.43 -9.55
CA ARG A 153 -12.97 -12.46 -10.52
C ARG A 153 -11.87 -11.54 -11.03
N THR A 154 -11.95 -11.16 -12.30
CA THR A 154 -11.01 -10.21 -12.92
C THR A 154 -11.77 -9.15 -13.68
N GLY A 155 -11.35 -7.90 -13.49
CA GLY A 155 -11.95 -6.72 -14.08
C GLY A 155 -10.86 -5.82 -14.63
N SER A 156 -11.22 -5.01 -15.61
CA SER A 156 -10.31 -4.07 -16.25
C SER A 156 -11.04 -2.77 -16.52
N VAL A 157 -10.38 -1.64 -16.29
CA VAL A 157 -10.90 -0.30 -16.52
C VAL A 157 -9.91 0.46 -17.39
N TRP A 158 -10.36 1.02 -18.51
CA TRP A 158 -9.51 1.72 -19.46
C TRP A 158 -9.69 3.22 -19.39
N PHE A 159 -8.57 3.90 -19.57
CA PHE A 159 -8.42 5.34 -19.56
C PHE A 159 -7.86 5.79 -20.91
N GLU A 160 -8.37 6.90 -21.44
CA GLU A 160 -7.80 7.63 -22.57
C GLU A 160 -7.74 9.11 -22.21
N ASP A 161 -6.52 9.67 -22.16
CA ASP A 161 -6.26 11.05 -21.74
C ASP A 161 -6.90 11.42 -20.38
N GLY A 162 -6.91 10.46 -19.46
CA GLY A 162 -7.54 10.60 -18.14
C GLY A 162 -9.05 10.36 -18.10
N GLU A 163 -9.72 10.18 -19.24
CA GLU A 163 -11.14 9.82 -19.29
C GLU A 163 -11.33 8.30 -19.17
N LEU A 164 -12.27 7.85 -18.33
CA LEU A 164 -12.68 6.44 -18.33
C LEU A 164 -13.52 6.15 -19.57
N VAL A 165 -13.00 5.33 -20.48
CA VAL A 165 -13.66 5.02 -21.75
C VAL A 165 -14.28 3.63 -21.80
N HIS A 166 -13.77 2.69 -21.00
CA HIS A 166 -14.22 1.29 -21.01
C HIS A 166 -14.08 0.63 -19.65
N ALA A 167 -14.94 -0.33 -19.37
CA ALA A 167 -14.76 -1.26 -18.26
C ALA A 167 -15.30 -2.63 -18.65
N ALA A 168 -14.66 -3.69 -18.17
CA ALA A 168 -15.07 -5.07 -18.40
C ALA A 168 -14.83 -5.90 -17.13
N CYS A 169 -15.76 -6.80 -16.81
CA CYS A 169 -15.72 -7.67 -15.64
C CYS A 169 -16.49 -8.96 -15.96
N GLY A 170 -15.78 -10.09 -16.14
CA GLY A 170 -16.42 -11.33 -16.55
C GLY A 170 -17.24 -11.16 -17.85
N ALA A 171 -18.56 -11.36 -17.75
CA ALA A 171 -19.49 -11.17 -18.88
C ALA A 171 -20.09 -9.75 -18.96
N HIS A 172 -19.80 -8.88 -18.00
CA HIS A 172 -20.31 -7.52 -17.95
C HIS A 172 -19.35 -6.53 -18.61
N THR A 173 -19.91 -5.47 -19.18
CA THR A 173 -19.17 -4.39 -19.86
C THR A 173 -19.78 -3.03 -19.53
N GLY A 174 -18.99 -1.96 -19.63
CA GLY A 174 -19.45 -0.59 -19.38
C GLY A 174 -19.74 -0.31 -17.91
N ALA A 175 -20.76 0.52 -17.64
CA ALA A 175 -21.03 1.01 -16.28
C ALA A 175 -21.30 -0.14 -15.30
N THR A 176 -22.02 -1.19 -15.73
CA THR A 176 -22.29 -2.37 -14.90
C THR A 176 -21.00 -3.08 -14.47
N ALA A 177 -20.04 -3.25 -15.39
CA ALA A 177 -18.73 -3.83 -15.05
C ALA A 177 -17.92 -2.94 -14.12
N LEU A 178 -17.95 -1.61 -14.35
CA LEU A 178 -17.28 -0.65 -13.50
C LEU A 178 -17.83 -0.69 -12.07
N PHE A 179 -19.15 -0.71 -11.92
CA PHE A 179 -19.81 -0.76 -10.61
C PHE A 179 -19.54 -2.08 -9.90
N GLU A 180 -19.59 -3.20 -10.62
CA GLU A 180 -19.25 -4.50 -10.04
C GLU A 180 -17.81 -4.51 -9.50
N VAL A 181 -16.85 -4.01 -10.28
CA VAL A 181 -15.43 -3.92 -9.87
C VAL A 181 -15.25 -2.99 -8.66
N LEU A 182 -16.01 -1.89 -8.60
CA LEU A 182 -16.01 -1.00 -7.44
C LEU A 182 -16.57 -1.68 -6.18
N CYS A 183 -17.61 -2.52 -6.32
CA CYS A 183 -18.20 -3.27 -5.20
C CYS A 183 -17.31 -4.40 -4.67
N TRP A 184 -16.17 -4.69 -5.29
CA TRP A 184 -15.28 -5.70 -4.76
C TRP A 184 -14.70 -5.24 -3.44
N ASN A 185 -14.73 -6.14 -2.47
CA ASN A 185 -14.21 -5.96 -1.13
C ASN A 185 -12.85 -6.63 -0.96
N GLU A 186 -12.19 -7.04 -2.06
CA GLU A 186 -10.87 -7.69 -2.08
C GLU A 186 -10.28 -7.70 -3.49
N GLY A 187 -8.97 -7.51 -3.61
CA GLY A 187 -8.27 -7.62 -4.89
C GLY A 187 -6.93 -6.88 -4.98
N ARG A 188 -6.21 -7.14 -6.06
CA ARG A 188 -4.95 -6.49 -6.45
C ARG A 188 -5.17 -5.73 -7.76
N PHE A 189 -4.47 -4.62 -7.95
CA PHE A 189 -4.52 -3.89 -9.21
C PHE A 189 -3.15 -3.62 -9.82
N ALA A 190 -3.12 -3.45 -11.14
CA ALA A 190 -1.93 -3.09 -11.89
C ALA A 190 -2.32 -2.20 -13.08
N PHE A 191 -1.53 -1.15 -13.34
CA PHE A 191 -1.72 -0.30 -14.52
C PHE A 191 -0.73 -0.68 -15.61
N ARG A 192 -1.19 -0.78 -16.85
CA ARG A 192 -0.35 -1.01 -18.03
C ARG A 192 -0.81 -0.14 -19.20
N CYS A 193 0.12 0.25 -20.07
CA CYS A 193 -0.23 0.96 -21.30
C CYS A 193 -0.87 -0.04 -22.28
N ALA A 194 -2.16 0.13 -22.55
CA ALA A 194 -2.89 -0.63 -23.56
C ALA A 194 -4.08 0.20 -24.06
N PRO A 195 -4.41 0.15 -25.36
CA PRO A 195 -5.58 0.84 -25.91
C PRO A 195 -6.88 0.23 -25.38
N ALA A 196 -7.95 1.02 -25.34
CA ALA A 196 -9.28 0.51 -25.04
C ALA A 196 -9.79 -0.36 -26.19
N PRO A 197 -10.36 -1.55 -25.91
CA PRO A 197 -10.89 -2.42 -26.97
C PRO A 197 -12.19 -1.86 -27.56
N ALA A 198 -12.91 -1.03 -26.80
CA ALA A 198 -14.13 -0.35 -27.20
C ALA A 198 -14.35 0.87 -26.30
N ARG A 199 -15.28 1.76 -26.66
CA ARG A 199 -15.80 2.80 -25.77
C ARG A 199 -17.19 2.40 -25.29
N SER A 200 -17.33 2.15 -24.00
CA SER A 200 -18.59 1.68 -23.38
C SER A 200 -18.97 2.47 -22.12
N LEU A 201 -18.20 3.50 -21.79
CA LEU A 201 -18.48 4.44 -20.72
C LEU A 201 -18.62 5.83 -21.32
N SER A 202 -19.49 6.62 -20.72
CA SER A 202 -19.77 8.00 -21.09
C SER A 202 -19.99 8.82 -19.83
N GLY A 203 -19.33 9.96 -19.74
CA GLY A 203 -19.33 10.83 -18.57
C GLY A 203 -18.01 10.82 -17.80
N SER A 204 -17.89 11.75 -16.88
CA SER A 204 -16.69 11.92 -16.06
C SER A 204 -16.63 10.89 -14.92
N LEU A 205 -15.43 10.61 -14.41
CA LEU A 205 -15.27 9.70 -13.28
C LEU A 205 -16.10 10.11 -12.04
N PRO A 206 -16.15 11.39 -11.62
CA PRO A 206 -17.00 11.80 -10.50
C PRO A 206 -18.49 11.47 -10.73
N GLU A 207 -19.00 11.66 -11.95
CA GLU A 207 -20.40 11.32 -12.28
C GLU A 207 -20.64 9.81 -12.23
N LEU A 208 -19.68 9.02 -12.70
CA LEU A 208 -19.75 7.55 -12.65
C LEU A 208 -19.70 7.02 -11.22
N LEU A 209 -18.87 7.61 -10.35
CA LEU A 209 -18.79 7.26 -8.93
C LEU A 209 -20.08 7.62 -8.19
N ALA A 210 -20.61 8.84 -8.40
CA ALA A 210 -21.87 9.26 -7.79
C ALA A 210 -23.05 8.34 -8.18
N ARG A 211 -23.05 7.81 -9.41
CA ARG A 211 -24.04 6.82 -9.87
C ARG A 211 -23.88 5.45 -9.22
N ALA A 212 -22.67 5.06 -8.84
CA ALA A 212 -22.42 3.79 -8.14
C ALA A 212 -22.94 3.85 -6.69
N ASP A 213 -22.73 4.98 -6.01
CA ASP A 213 -23.20 5.21 -4.64
C ASP A 213 -24.74 5.23 -4.54
N ALA A 214 -25.44 5.66 -5.59
CA ALA A 214 -26.90 5.70 -5.64
C ALA A 214 -27.58 4.32 -5.80
N VAL A 215 -26.81 3.26 -6.08
CA VAL A 215 -27.32 1.91 -6.39
C VAL A 215 -27.08 0.93 -5.23
N THR A 216 -26.34 1.33 -4.19
CA THR A 216 -26.04 0.51 -2.99
C THR A 216 -26.98 0.88 -1.83
#